data_AF-A0A7S2F8B4-F1
#
_entry.id   AF-A0A7S2F8B4-F1
#
_cell.length_a   1.000
_cell.length_b   1.000
_cell.length_c   1.000
_cell.angle_alpha   90.00
_cell.angle_beta   90.00
_cell.angle_gamma   90.00
#
_symmetry.space_group_name_H-M   'P 1'
#
loop_
_entity.id
_entity.type
_entity.pdbx_description
1 polymer ?
#
loop_
_entity_poly.entity_id
_entity_poly.type
_entity_poly.pdbx_seq_one_letter_code
_entity_poly.pdbx_strand_id
1 'polypeptide(L)'
;DYRGDGEKEANTYNKFSCFCKDTTSEKSDAIAAGTDKKATLAASIESLSSKRNGLDATIEGLLADIEQAEKEKKAAVATRAEELAEYEKNSADLLAALHALEGAIKTLKSSKAPSLAQLRSVEGTVRRAGLLADALGLGGESPKHLAALLQQAPTVQMEDYKFHSDKIIETLEKLLKDFQAEKVTVDEEEVKAVAAHDALMQEKETLLKQ
;
A
#
# COMPACT_ATOMS: atom_id res chain seq x y z
N ASP A 1 -56.43 -89.16 -33.99
CA ASP A 1 -55.32 -88.47 -33.31
C ASP A 1 -54.73 -87.26 -34.01
N TYR A 2 -54.44 -87.29 -35.32
CA TYR A 2 -53.73 -86.18 -36.01
C TYR A 2 -54.29 -84.75 -35.85
N ARG A 3 -55.60 -84.57 -35.64
CA ARG A 3 -56.20 -83.22 -35.46
C ARG A 3 -55.96 -82.63 -34.07
N GLY A 4 -55.93 -83.45 -33.02
CA GLY A 4 -55.71 -83.00 -31.64
C GLY A 4 -54.24 -82.66 -31.35
N ASP A 5 -53.31 -83.35 -32.02
CA ASP A 5 -51.88 -83.03 -31.92
C ASP A 5 -51.54 -81.73 -32.67
N GLY A 6 -52.17 -81.47 -33.82
CA GLY A 6 -52.04 -80.19 -34.54
C GLY A 6 -52.55 -78.98 -33.75
N GLU A 7 -53.63 -79.11 -32.98
CA GLU A 7 -54.14 -78.03 -32.12
C GLU A 7 -53.22 -77.73 -30.92
N LYS A 8 -52.62 -78.76 -30.31
CA LYS A 8 -51.64 -78.60 -29.22
C LYS A 8 -50.33 -77.97 -29.73
N GLU A 9 -49.89 -78.39 -30.91
CA GLU A 9 -48.71 -77.83 -31.57
C GLU A 9 -48.95 -76.36 -31.95
N ALA A 10 -50.10 -76.04 -32.54
CA ALA A 10 -50.49 -74.65 -32.84
C ALA A 10 -50.57 -73.77 -31.58
N ASN A 11 -51.10 -74.29 -30.46
CA ASN A 11 -51.14 -73.56 -29.19
C ASN A 11 -49.73 -73.26 -28.64
N THR A 12 -48.85 -74.26 -28.70
CA THR A 12 -47.46 -74.14 -28.21
C THR A 12 -46.66 -73.18 -29.10
N TYR A 13 -46.82 -73.28 -30.42
CA TYR A 13 -46.23 -72.34 -31.38
C TYR A 13 -46.72 -70.91 -31.16
N ASN A 14 -48.02 -70.72 -30.91
CA ASN A 14 -48.57 -69.38 -30.61
C ASN A 14 -47.97 -68.81 -29.32
N LYS A 15 -47.90 -69.59 -28.24
CA LYS A 15 -47.25 -69.18 -26.98
C LYS A 15 -45.78 -68.82 -27.18
N PHE A 16 -45.04 -69.63 -27.92
CA PHE A 16 -43.64 -69.36 -28.25
C PHE A 16 -43.49 -68.10 -29.10
N SER A 17 -44.36 -67.90 -30.10
CA SER A 17 -44.37 -66.71 -30.94
C SER A 17 -44.68 -65.44 -30.15
N CYS A 18 -45.66 -65.48 -29.23
CA CYS A 18 -45.95 -64.40 -28.30
C CYS A 18 -44.74 -64.12 -27.39
N PHE A 19 -44.15 -65.15 -26.78
CA PHE A 19 -42.95 -64.99 -25.95
C PHE A 19 -41.79 -64.34 -26.72
N CYS A 20 -41.50 -64.82 -27.94
CA CYS A 20 -40.47 -64.23 -28.79
C CYS A 20 -40.78 -62.78 -29.13
N LYS A 21 -42.03 -62.45 -29.46
CA LYS A 21 -42.45 -61.08 -29.75
C LYS A 21 -42.30 -60.17 -28.53
N ASP A 22 -42.84 -60.57 -27.40
CA ASP A 22 -42.84 -59.80 -26.15
C ASP A 22 -41.40 -59.59 -25.67
N THR A 23 -40.59 -60.66 -25.63
CA THR A 23 -39.18 -60.60 -25.28
C THR A 23 -38.39 -59.70 -26.23
N THR A 24 -38.65 -59.79 -27.54
CA THR A 24 -37.98 -58.93 -28.53
C THR A 24 -38.34 -57.47 -28.31
N SER A 25 -39.61 -57.17 -28.03
CA SER A 25 -40.07 -55.81 -27.71
C SER A 25 -39.38 -55.30 -26.44
N GLU A 26 -39.44 -56.04 -25.34
CA GLU A 26 -38.84 -55.64 -24.06
C GLU A 26 -37.34 -55.39 -24.17
N LYS A 27 -36.60 -56.27 -24.88
CA LYS A 27 -35.16 -56.09 -25.09
C LYS A 27 -34.87 -54.89 -26.00
N SER A 28 -35.68 -54.65 -27.02
CA SER A 28 -35.55 -53.48 -27.89
C SER A 28 -35.77 -52.18 -27.12
N ASP A 29 -36.81 -52.13 -26.27
CA ASP A 29 -37.11 -50.98 -25.41
C ASP A 29 -35.98 -50.75 -24.39
N ALA A 30 -35.44 -51.81 -23.78
CA ALA A 30 -34.32 -51.71 -22.86
C ALA A 30 -33.03 -51.23 -23.56
N ILE A 31 -32.76 -51.67 -24.79
CA ILE A 31 -31.62 -51.20 -25.61
C ILE A 31 -31.80 -49.72 -25.95
N ALA A 32 -33.00 -49.29 -26.35
CA ALA A 32 -33.30 -47.90 -26.63
C ALA A 32 -33.07 -47.03 -25.38
N ALA A 33 -33.66 -47.40 -24.24
CA ALA A 33 -33.48 -46.69 -22.98
C ALA A 33 -32.00 -46.65 -22.52
N GLY A 34 -31.27 -47.75 -22.72
CA GLY A 34 -29.83 -47.82 -22.43
C GLY A 34 -29.01 -46.90 -23.34
N THR A 35 -29.38 -46.80 -24.63
CA THR A 35 -28.73 -45.94 -25.61
C THR A 35 -28.98 -44.46 -25.30
N ASP A 36 -30.22 -44.09 -24.95
CA ASP A 36 -30.59 -42.74 -24.53
C ASP A 36 -29.85 -42.33 -23.25
N LYS A 37 -29.78 -43.23 -22.28
CA LYS A 37 -29.03 -43.00 -21.04
C LYS A 37 -27.54 -42.82 -21.30
N LYS A 38 -26.95 -43.61 -22.20
CA LYS A 38 -25.55 -43.46 -22.62
C LYS A 38 -25.32 -42.08 -23.26
N ALA A 39 -26.21 -41.65 -24.16
CA ALA A 39 -26.11 -40.34 -24.80
C ALA A 39 -26.18 -39.20 -23.78
N THR A 40 -27.11 -39.28 -22.81
CA THR A 40 -27.24 -38.29 -21.73
C THR A 40 -26.00 -38.25 -20.83
N LEU A 41 -25.46 -39.42 -20.45
CA LEU A 41 -24.24 -39.49 -19.64
C LEU A 41 -23.03 -38.93 -20.39
N ALA A 42 -22.90 -39.22 -21.69
CA ALA A 42 -21.82 -38.67 -22.52
C ALA A 42 -21.88 -37.13 -22.59
N ALA A 43 -23.06 -36.57 -22.84
CA ALA A 43 -23.27 -35.11 -22.83
C ALA A 43 -22.97 -34.48 -21.46
N SER A 44 -23.35 -35.18 -20.37
CA SER A 44 -23.05 -34.74 -19.00
C SER A 44 -21.54 -34.74 -18.71
N ILE A 45 -20.82 -35.78 -19.14
CA ILE A 45 -19.35 -35.87 -19.00
C ILE A 45 -18.68 -34.73 -19.75
N GLU A 46 -19.11 -34.43 -20.97
CA GLU A 46 -18.55 -33.34 -21.77
C GLU A 46 -18.79 -31.97 -21.08
N SER A 47 -20.02 -31.71 -20.64
CA SER A 47 -20.35 -30.48 -19.92
C SER A 47 -19.56 -30.31 -18.63
N LEU A 48 -19.48 -31.34 -17.79
CA LEU A 48 -18.72 -31.32 -16.54
C LEU A 48 -17.20 -31.18 -16.79
N SER A 49 -16.67 -31.80 -17.84
CA SER A 49 -15.25 -31.67 -18.21
C SER A 49 -14.92 -30.25 -18.66
N SER A 50 -15.80 -29.63 -19.47
CA SER A 50 -15.65 -28.22 -19.86
C SER A 50 -15.70 -27.29 -18.64
N LYS A 51 -16.66 -27.52 -17.72
CA LYS A 51 -16.76 -26.76 -16.48
C LYS A 51 -15.52 -26.92 -15.60
N ARG A 52 -15.00 -28.14 -15.45
CA ARG A 52 -13.77 -28.42 -14.71
C ARG A 52 -12.60 -27.63 -15.30
N ASN A 53 -12.38 -27.72 -16.60
CA ASN A 53 -11.28 -27.01 -17.25
C ASN A 53 -11.39 -25.48 -17.08
N GLY A 54 -12.61 -24.92 -17.11
CA GLY A 54 -12.84 -23.50 -16.81
C GLY A 54 -12.53 -23.13 -15.35
N LEU A 55 -12.85 -24.01 -14.41
CA LEU A 55 -12.50 -23.83 -13.00
C LEU A 55 -10.98 -23.94 -12.78
N ASP A 56 -10.30 -24.88 -13.43
CA ASP A 56 -8.85 -25.05 -13.35
C ASP A 56 -8.13 -23.78 -13.83
N ALA A 57 -8.54 -23.21 -14.97
CA ALA A 57 -8.02 -21.93 -15.46
C ALA A 57 -8.30 -20.76 -14.51
N THR A 58 -9.47 -20.76 -13.85
CA THR A 58 -9.80 -19.73 -12.84
C THR A 58 -8.89 -19.85 -11.62
N ILE A 59 -8.62 -21.08 -11.16
CA ILE A 59 -7.72 -21.36 -10.03
C ILE A 59 -6.30 -20.89 -10.36
N GLU A 60 -5.79 -21.20 -11.55
CA GLU A 60 -4.47 -20.75 -11.99
C GLU A 60 -4.36 -19.21 -11.99
N GLY A 61 -5.39 -18.50 -12.49
CA GLY A 61 -5.45 -17.05 -12.44
C GLY A 61 -5.43 -16.50 -11.01
N LEU A 62 -6.28 -17.03 -10.13
CA LEU A 62 -6.34 -16.60 -8.72
C LEU A 62 -5.02 -16.85 -7.98
N LEU A 63 -4.34 -17.96 -8.24
CA LEU A 63 -3.03 -18.24 -7.63
C LEU A 63 -1.97 -17.21 -8.07
N ALA A 64 -1.97 -16.82 -9.34
CA ALA A 64 -1.08 -15.78 -9.85
C ALA A 64 -1.39 -14.40 -9.23
N ASP A 65 -2.66 -14.05 -9.10
CA ASP A 65 -3.10 -12.80 -8.46
C ASP A 65 -2.71 -12.77 -6.97
N ILE A 66 -2.84 -13.90 -6.26
CA ILE A 66 -2.39 -14.04 -4.86
C ILE A 66 -0.89 -13.82 -4.74
N GLU A 67 -0.08 -14.50 -5.57
CA GLU A 67 1.38 -14.35 -5.54
C GLU A 67 1.82 -12.90 -5.77
N GLN A 68 1.21 -12.24 -6.77
CA GLN A 68 1.50 -10.86 -7.09
C GLN A 68 1.08 -9.91 -5.95
N ALA A 69 -0.11 -10.10 -5.37
CA ALA A 69 -0.60 -9.29 -4.26
C ALA A 69 0.29 -9.44 -3.00
N GLU A 70 0.75 -10.66 -2.68
CA GLU A 70 1.69 -10.89 -1.57
C GLU A 70 3.04 -10.19 -1.78
N LYS A 71 3.56 -10.24 -3.01
CA LYS A 71 4.81 -9.57 -3.39
C LYS A 71 4.70 -8.05 -3.26
N GLU A 72 3.61 -7.48 -3.78
CA GLU A 72 3.34 -6.04 -3.68
C GLU A 72 3.16 -5.60 -2.22
N LYS A 73 2.44 -6.38 -1.41
CA LYS A 73 2.28 -6.13 0.03
C LYS A 73 3.64 -6.08 0.74
N LYS A 74 4.52 -7.04 0.46
CA LYS A 74 5.86 -7.09 1.06
C LYS A 74 6.72 -5.90 0.62
N ALA A 75 6.67 -5.51 -0.65
CA ALA A 75 7.39 -4.36 -1.16
C ALA A 75 6.90 -3.06 -0.52
N ALA A 76 5.58 -2.87 -0.43
CA ALA A 76 4.97 -1.69 0.19
C ALA A 76 5.37 -1.55 1.66
N VAL A 77 5.38 -2.63 2.43
CA VAL A 77 5.84 -2.62 3.83
C VAL A 77 7.31 -2.23 3.96
N ALA A 78 8.17 -2.73 3.07
CA ALA A 78 9.59 -2.38 3.07
C ALA A 78 9.80 -0.89 2.76
N THR A 79 9.15 -0.39 1.70
CA THR A 79 9.20 1.04 1.34
C THR A 79 8.66 1.92 2.45
N ARG A 80 7.54 1.53 3.09
CA ARG A 80 6.96 2.29 4.20
C ARG A 80 7.89 2.37 5.41
N ALA A 81 8.63 1.30 5.71
CA ALA A 81 9.61 1.31 6.79
C ALA A 81 10.78 2.27 6.51
N GLU A 82 11.24 2.34 5.25
CA GLU A 82 12.29 3.28 4.82
C GLU A 82 11.78 4.73 4.89
N GLU A 83 10.60 5.02 4.33
CA GLU A 83 9.97 6.33 4.37
C GLU A 83 9.70 6.81 5.79
N LEU A 84 9.20 5.93 6.67
CA LEU A 84 8.95 6.26 8.07
C LEU A 84 10.25 6.60 8.81
N ALA A 85 11.32 5.84 8.58
CA ALA A 85 12.62 6.12 9.20
C ALA A 85 13.21 7.46 8.74
N GLU A 86 13.03 7.81 7.47
CA GLU A 86 13.42 9.13 6.95
C GLU A 86 12.57 10.25 7.55
N TYR A 87 11.25 10.08 7.60
CA TYR A 87 10.34 11.03 8.25
C TYR A 87 10.69 11.25 9.72
N GLU A 88 10.88 10.18 10.51
CA GLU A 88 11.19 10.28 11.93
C GLU A 88 12.49 11.06 12.17
N LYS A 89 13.52 10.80 11.36
CA LYS A 89 14.78 11.51 11.42
C LYS A 89 14.61 13.00 11.08
N ASN A 90 13.96 13.30 9.95
CA ASN A 90 13.76 14.68 9.50
C ASN A 90 12.89 15.48 10.48
N SER A 91 11.83 14.86 10.99
CA SER A 91 10.93 15.41 11.99
C SER A 91 11.66 15.71 13.31
N ALA A 92 12.52 14.79 13.77
CA ALA A 92 13.34 14.99 14.96
C ALA A 92 14.36 16.12 14.79
N ASP A 93 15.06 16.17 13.64
CA ASP A 93 16.04 17.22 13.34
C ASP A 93 15.38 18.61 13.26
N LEU A 94 14.19 18.70 12.63
CA LEU A 94 13.39 19.93 12.59
C LEU A 94 12.94 20.37 13.99
N LEU A 95 12.39 19.46 14.80
CA LEU A 95 11.97 19.77 16.18
C LEU A 95 13.14 20.25 17.04
N ALA A 96 14.29 19.58 16.95
CA ALA A 96 15.50 19.98 17.66
C ALA A 96 15.96 21.38 17.23
N ALA A 97 15.90 21.68 15.93
CA ALA A 97 16.25 22.99 15.42
C ALA A 97 15.26 24.09 15.86
N LEU A 98 13.96 23.81 15.86
CA LEU A 98 12.93 24.72 16.37
C LEU A 98 13.17 25.07 17.83
N HIS A 99 13.34 24.07 18.70
CA HIS A 99 13.62 24.30 20.13
C HIS A 99 14.91 25.10 20.34
N ALA A 100 15.95 24.81 19.56
CA ALA A 100 17.21 25.52 19.64
C ALA A 100 17.05 27.00 19.21
N LEU A 101 16.33 27.26 18.12
CA LEU A 101 16.03 28.62 17.64
C LEU A 101 15.21 29.41 18.67
N GLU A 102 14.17 28.82 19.26
CA GLU A 102 13.38 29.44 20.32
C GLU A 102 14.24 29.82 21.53
N GLY A 103 15.12 28.91 21.95
CA GLY A 103 16.08 29.15 23.04
C GLY A 103 17.07 30.27 22.71
N ALA A 104 17.57 30.30 21.47
CA ALA A 104 18.49 31.33 21.01
C ALA A 104 17.79 32.71 20.97
N ILE A 105 16.59 32.80 20.39
CA ILE A 105 15.78 34.02 20.35
C ILE A 105 15.49 34.50 21.78
N LYS A 106 15.09 33.62 22.68
CA LYS A 106 14.82 33.94 24.09
C LYS A 106 16.07 34.49 24.79
N THR A 107 17.23 33.88 24.56
CA THR A 107 18.50 34.32 25.15
C THR A 107 18.86 35.73 24.67
N LEU A 108 18.73 36.01 23.37
CA LEU A 108 18.99 37.33 22.81
C LEU A 108 17.97 38.36 23.31
N LYS A 109 16.68 38.02 23.36
CA LYS A 109 15.63 38.94 23.84
C LYS A 109 15.62 39.19 25.35
N SER A 110 16.38 38.44 26.14
CA SER A 110 16.44 38.59 27.61
C SER A 110 17.04 39.92 28.07
N SER A 111 17.70 40.66 27.18
CA SER A 111 18.32 41.95 27.44
C SER A 111 17.97 42.96 26.35
N LYS A 112 17.76 44.24 26.71
CA LYS A 112 17.50 45.33 25.74
C LYS A 112 18.59 45.52 24.68
N ALA A 113 19.81 45.08 24.97
CA ALA A 113 20.93 45.04 24.05
C ALA A 113 21.75 43.78 24.37
N PRO A 114 21.71 42.74 23.52
CA PRO A 114 22.50 41.54 23.69
C PRO A 114 23.99 41.83 23.75
N SER A 115 24.65 41.32 24.79
CA SER A 115 26.10 41.34 24.90
C SER A 115 26.76 40.42 23.87
N LEU A 116 28.03 40.71 23.55
CA LEU A 116 28.85 39.84 22.70
C LEU A 116 28.91 38.39 23.23
N ALA A 117 28.88 38.21 24.55
CA ALA A 117 28.85 36.89 25.18
C ALA A 117 27.56 36.12 24.88
N GLN A 118 26.40 36.78 24.92
CA GLN A 118 25.12 36.15 24.55
C GLN A 118 25.09 35.75 23.08
N LEU A 119 25.63 36.59 22.18
CA LEU A 119 25.71 36.28 20.76
C LEU A 119 26.63 35.09 20.45
N ARG A 120 27.78 35.01 21.12
CA ARG A 120 28.64 33.82 21.04
C ARG A 120 28.00 32.57 21.62
N SER A 121 27.16 32.69 22.66
CA SER A 121 26.49 31.54 23.26
C SER A 121 25.49 30.85 22.31
N VAL A 122 24.94 31.59 21.33
CA VAL A 122 23.96 31.07 20.37
C VAL A 122 24.54 30.77 18.98
N GLU A 123 25.81 31.10 18.73
CA GLU A 123 26.49 30.93 17.43
C GLU A 123 26.40 29.49 16.90
N GLY A 124 26.63 28.50 17.76
CA GLY A 124 26.54 27.09 17.36
C GLY A 124 25.14 26.68 16.91
N THR A 125 24.11 27.21 17.57
CA THR A 125 22.71 26.98 17.21
C THR A 125 22.36 27.63 15.89
N VAL A 126 22.73 28.91 15.74
CA VAL A 126 22.60 29.69 14.51
C VAL A 126 23.22 28.97 13.32
N ARG A 127 24.45 28.47 13.47
CA ARG A 127 25.17 27.79 12.39
C ARG A 127 24.50 26.48 11.99
N ARG A 128 24.06 25.67 12.97
CA ARG A 128 23.35 24.40 12.68
C ARG A 128 22.00 24.66 12.01
N ALA A 129 21.23 25.63 12.49
CA ALA A 129 19.97 26.01 11.86
C ALA A 129 20.19 26.53 10.43
N GLY A 130 21.24 27.31 10.19
CA GLY A 130 21.60 27.74 8.83
C GLY A 130 21.90 26.57 7.88
N LEU A 131 22.70 25.60 8.33
CA LEU A 131 23.01 24.40 7.53
C LEU A 131 21.76 23.55 7.23
N LEU A 132 20.87 23.40 8.22
CA LEU A 132 19.60 22.70 8.03
C LEU A 132 18.71 23.46 7.05
N ALA A 133 18.64 24.79 7.15
CA ALA A 133 17.88 25.62 6.23
C ALA A 133 18.38 25.50 4.79
N ASP A 134 19.70 25.51 4.60
CA ASP A 134 20.31 25.31 3.27
C ASP A 134 20.01 23.92 2.72
N ALA A 135 20.06 22.87 3.56
CA ALA A 135 19.72 21.50 3.17
C ALA A 135 18.25 21.34 2.77
N LEU A 136 17.34 22.03 3.46
CA LEU A 136 15.90 22.04 3.18
C LEU A 136 15.51 23.02 2.06
N GLY A 137 16.46 23.74 1.45
CA GLY A 137 16.16 24.78 0.47
C GLY A 137 15.44 26.01 1.03
N LEU A 138 15.33 26.11 2.36
CA LEU A 138 14.82 27.27 3.10
C LEU A 138 15.88 28.38 3.25
N GLY A 139 17.10 28.11 2.81
CA GLY A 139 18.26 29.00 2.81
C GLY A 139 18.12 30.18 1.85
N GLY A 140 17.20 31.11 2.15
CA GLY A 140 17.15 32.42 1.50
C GLY A 140 18.36 33.30 1.88
N GLU A 141 18.18 34.62 1.94
CA GLU A 141 19.27 35.53 2.37
C GLU A 141 19.65 35.35 3.86
N SER A 142 18.80 34.70 4.66
CA SER A 142 18.89 34.60 6.12
C SER A 142 20.18 33.92 6.63
N PRO A 143 20.60 32.72 6.17
CA PRO A 143 21.79 32.05 6.70
C PRO A 143 23.10 32.75 6.32
N LYS A 144 23.16 33.30 5.10
CA LYS A 144 24.32 34.06 4.59
C LYS A 144 24.50 35.36 5.35
N HIS A 145 23.41 36.08 5.64
CA HIS A 145 23.48 37.28 6.47
C HIS A 145 23.89 36.97 7.89
N LEU A 146 23.42 35.87 8.48
CA LEU A 146 23.77 35.49 9.84
C LEU A 146 25.26 35.13 9.98
N ALA A 147 25.80 34.38 9.02
CA ALA A 147 27.22 34.05 8.96
C ALA A 147 28.10 35.30 8.76
N ALA A 148 27.70 36.21 7.86
CA ALA A 148 28.42 37.46 7.63
C ALA A 148 28.39 38.38 8.88
N LEU A 149 27.28 38.40 9.60
CA LEU A 149 27.08 39.25 10.77
C LEU A 149 27.83 38.72 12.02
N LEU A 150 27.96 37.40 12.14
CA LEU A 150 28.82 36.75 13.14
C LEU A 150 30.31 36.97 12.86
N GLN A 151 30.72 36.97 11.59
CA GLN A 151 32.10 37.26 11.19
C GLN A 151 32.51 38.72 11.40
N GLN A 152 31.56 39.66 11.33
CA GLN A 152 31.80 41.09 11.55
C GLN A 152 31.81 41.50 13.02
N ALA A 153 31.67 40.56 13.97
CA ALA A 153 31.64 40.90 15.39
C ALA A 153 33.02 41.39 15.91
N PRO A 154 33.17 42.68 16.28
CA PRO A 154 34.43 43.19 16.83
C PRO A 154 34.74 42.55 18.20
N THR A 155 36.02 42.55 18.60
CA THR A 155 36.48 42.01 19.90
C THR A 155 36.04 42.85 21.11
N VAL A 156 35.47 44.04 20.88
CA VAL A 156 35.09 45.02 21.91
C VAL A 156 33.63 45.43 21.70
N GLN A 157 32.88 45.61 22.79
CA GLN A 157 31.47 46.03 22.74
C GLN A 157 31.36 47.47 22.22
N MET A 158 30.75 47.66 21.05
CA MET A 158 30.45 48.98 20.46
C MET A 158 28.94 49.20 20.39
N GLU A 159 28.48 50.47 20.40
CA GLU A 159 27.05 50.80 20.29
C GLU A 159 26.39 50.25 19.01
N ASP A 160 27.13 50.16 17.90
CA ASP A 160 26.65 49.60 16.62
C ASP A 160 26.15 48.15 16.75
N TYR A 161 26.62 47.41 17.77
CA TYR A 161 26.25 46.02 17.97
C TYR A 161 24.78 45.83 18.36
N LYS A 162 24.18 46.85 18.99
CA LYS A 162 22.75 46.87 19.30
C LYS A 162 21.90 46.81 18.01
N PHE A 163 22.28 47.58 17.00
CA PHE A 163 21.59 47.57 15.70
C PHE A 163 21.77 46.22 14.98
N HIS A 164 22.92 45.58 15.14
CA HIS A 164 23.20 44.28 14.55
C HIS A 164 22.41 43.16 15.24
N SER A 165 22.23 43.24 16.56
CA SER A 165 21.47 42.26 17.30
C SER A 165 19.98 42.21 16.97
N ASP A 166 19.35 43.36 16.69
CA ASP A 166 17.93 43.41 16.29
C ASP A 166 17.73 42.66 14.97
N LYS A 167 18.61 42.90 13.98
CA LYS A 167 18.58 42.20 12.69
C LYS A 167 18.85 40.69 12.82
N ILE A 168 19.72 40.26 13.75
CA ILE A 168 19.96 38.83 14.05
C ILE A 168 18.68 38.19 14.59
N ILE A 169 18.04 38.86 15.55
CA ILE A 169 16.79 38.37 16.16
C ILE A 169 15.70 38.24 15.09
N GLU A 170 15.49 39.25 14.26
CA GLU A 170 14.51 39.20 13.15
C GLU A 170 14.79 38.05 12.19
N THR A 171 16.06 37.83 11.84
CA THR A 171 16.47 36.74 10.95
C THR A 171 16.19 35.38 11.56
N LEU A 172 16.47 35.21 12.86
CA LEU A 172 16.18 33.97 13.60
C LEU A 172 14.68 33.72 13.73
N GLU A 173 13.87 34.76 13.96
CA GLU A 173 12.41 34.64 14.01
C GLU A 173 11.80 34.28 12.67
N LYS A 174 12.34 34.83 11.58
CA LYS A 174 11.94 34.43 10.23
C LYS A 174 12.27 32.95 10.00
N LEU A 175 13.50 32.54 10.32
CA LEU A 175 13.93 31.15 10.16
C LEU A 175 13.10 30.19 11.03
N LEU A 176 12.73 30.60 12.25
CA LEU A 176 11.84 29.83 13.12
C LEU A 176 10.47 29.60 12.44
N LYS A 177 9.88 30.64 11.85
CA LYS A 177 8.62 30.52 11.11
C LYS A 177 8.74 29.63 9.88
N ASP A 178 9.85 29.75 9.14
CA ASP A 178 10.11 28.92 7.96
C ASP A 178 10.21 27.44 8.36
N PHE A 179 10.90 27.12 9.47
CA PHE A 179 10.98 25.75 9.99
C PHE A 179 9.65 25.23 10.55
N GLN A 180 8.83 26.09 11.15
CA GLN A 180 7.48 25.71 11.60
C GLN A 180 6.60 25.36 10.40
N ALA A 181 6.66 26.16 9.33
CA ALA A 181 5.93 25.88 8.10
C ALA A 181 6.41 24.57 7.46
N GLU A 182 7.72 24.36 7.36
CA GLU A 182 8.29 23.12 6.83
C GLU A 182 7.87 21.90 7.65
N LYS A 183 7.87 22.00 8.99
CA LYS A 183 7.42 20.91 9.86
C LYS A 183 5.97 20.53 9.60
N VAL A 184 5.09 21.52 9.39
CA VAL A 184 3.68 21.27 9.03
C VAL A 184 3.60 20.57 7.68
N THR A 185 4.34 21.02 6.67
CA THR A 185 4.37 20.38 5.35
C THR A 185 4.81 18.92 5.45
N VAL A 186 5.92 18.64 6.14
CA VAL A 186 6.46 17.28 6.32
C VAL A 186 5.47 16.38 7.07
N ASP A 187 4.78 16.90 8.09
CA ASP A 187 3.75 16.14 8.82
C ASP A 187 2.51 15.86 7.94
N GLU A 188 2.09 16.82 7.11
CA GLU A 188 0.98 16.63 6.17
C GLU A 188 1.31 15.61 5.09
N GLU A 189 2.55 15.60 4.58
CA GLU A 189 3.03 14.61 3.62
C GLU A 189 3.08 13.21 4.25
N GLU A 190 3.55 13.09 5.49
CA GLU A 190 3.54 11.83 6.23
C GLU A 190 2.12 11.28 6.40
N VAL A 191 1.16 12.11 6.80
CA VAL A 191 -0.25 11.69 6.92
C VAL A 191 -0.79 11.15 5.59
N LYS A 192 -0.46 11.81 4.47
CA LYS A 192 -0.85 11.33 3.13
C LYS A 192 -0.18 10.02 2.78
N ALA A 193 1.11 9.87 3.09
CA ALA A 193 1.87 8.65 2.83
C ALA A 193 1.31 7.45 3.62
N VAL A 194 1.02 7.65 4.91
CA VAL A 194 0.36 6.63 5.76
C VAL A 194 -1.00 6.25 5.19
N ALA A 195 -1.83 7.23 4.84
CA ALA A 195 -3.15 6.95 4.27
C ALA A 195 -3.08 6.19 2.93
N ALA A 196 -2.12 6.54 2.06
CA ALA A 196 -1.91 5.86 0.80
C ALA A 196 -1.43 4.41 1.00
N HIS A 197 -0.49 4.19 1.92
CA HIS A 197 -0.03 2.85 2.29
C HIS A 197 -1.18 2.01 2.85
N ASP A 198 -1.95 2.53 3.81
CA ASP A 198 -3.04 1.78 4.43
C ASP A 198 -4.14 1.42 3.42
N ALA A 199 -4.47 2.33 2.50
CA ALA A 199 -5.40 2.05 1.42
C ALA A 199 -4.90 0.92 0.50
N LEU A 200 -3.62 0.97 0.10
CA LEU A 200 -3.00 -0.10 -0.69
C LEU A 200 -3.07 -1.43 0.05
N MET A 201 -2.74 -1.46 1.35
CA MET A 201 -2.75 -2.67 2.15
C MET A 201 -4.15 -3.26 2.28
N GLN A 202 -5.19 -2.42 2.44
CA GLN A 202 -6.58 -2.86 2.45
C GLN A 202 -7.03 -3.44 1.11
N GLU A 203 -6.62 -2.81 -0.01
CA GLU A 203 -6.91 -3.32 -1.35
C GLU A 203 -6.31 -4.72 -1.54
N LYS A 204 -5.02 -4.89 -1.23
CA LYS A 204 -4.34 -6.19 -1.35
C LYS A 204 -4.92 -7.24 -0.40
N GLU A 205 -5.25 -6.87 0.84
CA GLU A 205 -5.92 -7.81 1.74
C GLU A 205 -7.31 -8.21 1.28
N THR A 206 -8.04 -7.33 0.61
CA THR A 206 -9.34 -7.65 0.03
C THR A 206 -9.18 -8.65 -1.10
N LEU A 207 -8.21 -8.44 -1.99
CA LEU A 207 -7.89 -9.39 -3.07
C LEU A 207 -7.49 -10.77 -2.53
N LEU A 208 -6.71 -10.82 -1.45
CA LEU A 208 -6.27 -12.09 -0.84
C LEU A 208 -7.37 -12.84 -0.08
N LYS A 209 -8.50 -12.19 0.25
CA LYS A 209 -9.62 -12.79 0.99
C LYS A 209 -10.79 -13.22 0.10
N GLN A 210 -10.77 -12.84 -1.19
CA GLN A 210 -11.77 -13.24 -2.18
C GLN A 210 -11.56 -14.68 -2.64
#